data_AF-A0A6P5A160-F1
#
_entry.id   AF-A0A6P5A160-F1
#
_cell.length_a   1.000
_cell.length_b   1.000
_cell.length_c   1.000
_cell.angle_alpha   90.00
_cell.angle_beta   90.00
_cell.angle_gamma   90.00
#
_symmetry.space_group_name_H-M   'P 1'
#
loop_
_entity.id
_entity.type
_entity.pdbx_description
1 polymer ?
#
loop_
_entity_poly.entity_id
_entity_poly.type
_entity_poly.pdbx_seq_one_letter_code
_entity_poly.pdbx_strand_id
1 'polypeptide(L)'
;MHRSQAPGRMLQKILDNQHEILKRVAKVERQLDHLQSVQNSKQRQAGKQNKPTVPNDVRNMVKEGYDHCVNTDGREKWNLAKGMKATSAPNDETTKAVLGYVQGLLPGYADKMDIVKAAVDTYFDSKRRGEMREQTGKTNKHRKQCVRNTRIATKLDHRLKALKAKKSYNTLLKNLLRH
;
A
#
# COMPACT_ATOMS: atom_id res chain seq x y z
N MET A 1 -18.00 46.78 52.51
CA MET A 1 -16.54 46.60 52.25
C MET A 1 -16.35 45.53 51.18
N HIS A 2 -16.28 45.92 49.90
CA HIS A 2 -15.99 44.98 48.82
C HIS A 2 -14.49 44.70 48.80
N ARG A 3 -14.08 43.51 49.26
CA ARG A 3 -12.72 43.01 49.07
C ARG A 3 -12.49 42.81 47.57
N SER A 4 -11.81 43.75 46.95
CA SER A 4 -11.25 43.63 45.60
C SER A 4 -10.53 42.29 45.50
N GLN A 5 -11.00 41.41 44.60
CA GLN A 5 -10.29 40.16 44.35
C GLN A 5 -8.92 40.51 43.77
N ALA A 6 -7.86 40.05 44.44
CA ALA A 6 -6.49 40.31 44.03
C ALA A 6 -6.29 39.91 42.55
N PRO A 7 -5.73 40.82 41.70
CA PRO A 7 -5.64 40.62 40.25
C PRO A 7 -4.93 39.30 39.85
N GLY A 8 -4.04 38.78 40.70
CA GLY A 8 -3.39 37.49 40.50
C GLY A 8 -4.35 36.28 40.44
N ARG A 9 -5.46 36.29 41.20
CA ARG A 9 -6.45 35.19 41.12
C ARG A 9 -7.23 35.20 39.81
N MET A 10 -7.45 36.38 39.23
CA MET A 10 -8.11 36.50 37.93
C MET A 10 -7.19 36.02 36.81
N LEU A 11 -5.90 36.38 36.86
CA LEU A 11 -4.90 35.92 35.90
C LEU A 11 -4.73 34.40 35.91
N GLN A 12 -4.71 33.76 37.09
CA GLN A 12 -4.62 32.31 37.17
C GLN A 12 -5.83 31.61 36.53
N LYS A 13 -7.04 32.09 36.77
CA LYS A 13 -8.25 31.54 36.14
C LYS A 13 -8.22 31.68 34.61
N ILE A 14 -7.66 32.76 34.10
CA ILE A 14 -7.49 32.97 32.65
C ILE A 14 -6.52 31.93 32.08
N LEU A 15 -5.38 31.68 32.75
CA LEU A 15 -4.40 30.69 32.32
C LEU A 15 -4.96 29.26 32.35
N ASP A 16 -5.68 28.90 33.41
CA ASP A 16 -6.32 27.58 33.53
C ASP A 16 -7.36 27.37 32.42
N ASN A 17 -8.16 28.40 32.12
CA ASN A 17 -9.10 28.37 30.99
C ASN A 17 -8.40 28.23 29.64
N GLN A 18 -7.31 28.96 29.41
CA GLN A 18 -6.51 28.83 28.17
C GLN A 18 -5.97 27.42 28.01
N HIS A 19 -5.46 26.82 29.09
CA HIS A 19 -4.93 25.46 29.05
C HIS A 19 -6.02 24.42 28.76
N GLU A 20 -7.20 24.59 29.35
CA GLU A 20 -8.37 23.75 29.09
C GLU A 20 -8.87 23.90 27.65
N ILE A 21 -8.88 25.12 27.10
CA ILE A 21 -9.20 25.38 25.68
C ILE A 21 -8.21 24.63 24.77
N LEU A 22 -6.91 24.74 25.02
CA LEU A 22 -5.88 24.06 24.22
C LEU A 22 -6.05 22.53 24.26
N LYS A 23 -6.36 21.96 25.43
CA LYS A 23 -6.66 20.52 25.54
C LYS A 23 -7.86 20.11 24.69
N ARG A 24 -8.91 20.92 24.66
CA ARG A 24 -10.12 20.67 23.86
C ARG A 24 -9.82 20.78 22.36
N VAL A 25 -9.06 21.79 21.93
CA VAL A 25 -8.62 21.95 20.54
C VAL A 25 -7.85 20.72 20.08
N ALA A 26 -6.84 20.28 20.85
CA ALA A 26 -6.05 19.09 20.52
C ALA A 26 -6.86 17.77 20.49
N LYS A 27 -7.99 17.72 21.19
CA LYS A 27 -8.92 16.58 21.12
C LYS A 27 -9.75 16.63 19.83
N VAL A 28 -10.25 17.81 19.45
CA VAL A 28 -11.01 18.02 18.22
C VAL A 28 -10.15 17.74 17.00
N GLU A 29 -8.90 18.20 16.97
CA GLU A 29 -7.95 17.91 15.87
C GLU A 29 -7.76 16.41 15.67
N ARG A 30 -7.54 15.65 16.74
CA ARG A 30 -7.44 14.18 16.67
C ARG A 30 -8.71 13.52 16.17
N GLN A 31 -9.89 14.04 16.53
CA GLN A 31 -11.17 13.54 16.02
C GLN A 31 -11.34 13.87 14.53
N LEU A 32 -10.93 15.06 14.10
CA LEU A 32 -10.95 15.48 12.70
C LEU A 32 -10.06 14.56 11.84
N ASP A 33 -8.83 14.31 12.27
CA ASP A 33 -7.90 13.40 11.60
C ASP A 33 -8.47 11.99 11.48
N HIS A 34 -9.10 11.49 12.55
CA HIS A 34 -9.75 10.19 12.53
C HIS A 34 -10.91 10.14 11.53
N LEU A 35 -11.78 11.15 11.53
CA LEU A 35 -12.91 11.24 10.60
C LEU A 35 -12.45 11.35 9.15
N GLN A 36 -11.41 12.17 8.87
CA GLN A 36 -10.81 12.25 7.54
C GLN A 36 -10.23 10.90 7.10
N SER A 37 -9.55 10.18 8.00
CA SER A 37 -9.05 8.83 7.73
C SER A 37 -10.18 7.84 7.41
N VAL A 38 -11.26 7.85 8.21
CA VAL A 38 -12.43 7.00 7.99
C VAL A 38 -13.10 7.33 6.66
N GLN A 39 -13.30 8.60 6.32
CA GLN A 39 -13.89 9.03 5.05
C GLN A 39 -13.03 8.59 3.86
N ASN A 40 -11.71 8.78 3.93
CA ASN A 40 -10.78 8.29 2.91
C ASN A 40 -10.82 6.76 2.77
N SER A 41 -10.98 6.03 3.87
CA SER A 41 -11.10 4.56 3.83
C SER A 41 -12.41 4.12 3.17
N LYS A 42 -13.53 4.77 3.47
CA LYS A 42 -14.85 4.52 2.86
C LYS A 42 -14.82 4.81 1.36
N GLN A 43 -14.25 5.94 0.94
CA GLN A 43 -14.08 6.26 -0.48
C GLN A 43 -13.22 5.21 -1.21
N ARG A 44 -12.13 4.75 -0.58
CA ARG A 44 -11.29 3.67 -1.13
C ARG A 44 -12.01 2.32 -1.22
N GLN A 45 -12.99 2.05 -0.35
CA GLN A 45 -13.79 0.82 -0.38
C GLN A 45 -14.94 0.91 -1.39
N ALA A 46 -15.66 2.03 -1.44
CA ALA A 46 -16.72 2.26 -2.42
C ALA A 46 -16.19 2.17 -3.86
N GLY A 47 -15.00 2.72 -4.13
CA GLY A 47 -14.34 2.61 -5.44
C GLY A 47 -13.87 1.20 -5.82
N LYS A 48 -13.89 0.23 -4.89
CA LYS A 48 -13.54 -1.18 -5.17
C LYS A 48 -14.75 -2.04 -5.52
N GLN A 49 -15.95 -1.70 -5.05
CA GLN A 49 -17.12 -2.57 -5.20
C GLN A 49 -17.71 -2.60 -6.62
N ASN A 50 -17.41 -1.59 -7.46
CA ASN A 50 -17.97 -1.49 -8.81
C ASN A 50 -17.00 -1.88 -9.93
N LYS A 51 -15.81 -2.41 -9.62
CA LYS A 51 -14.87 -2.84 -10.65
C LYS A 51 -15.20 -4.26 -11.10
N PRO A 52 -15.36 -4.54 -12.40
CA PRO A 52 -15.58 -5.88 -12.88
C PRO A 52 -14.40 -6.77 -12.46
N THR A 53 -14.71 -7.98 -11.98
CA THR A 53 -13.67 -8.93 -11.61
C THR A 53 -12.98 -9.42 -12.88
N VAL A 54 -11.71 -9.03 -13.06
CA VAL A 54 -10.93 -9.40 -14.23
C VAL A 54 -10.30 -10.79 -14.04
N PRO A 55 -10.60 -11.79 -14.89
CA PRO A 55 -9.97 -13.10 -14.88
C PRO A 55 -8.45 -13.03 -15.07
N ASN A 56 -7.72 -14.02 -14.56
CA ASN A 56 -6.26 -13.99 -14.59
C ASN A 56 -5.70 -14.10 -16.02
N ASP A 57 -6.36 -14.88 -16.88
CA ASP A 57 -5.95 -15.07 -18.28
C ASP A 57 -6.00 -13.74 -19.04
N VAL A 58 -7.09 -12.97 -18.87
CA VAL A 58 -7.22 -11.63 -19.47
C VAL A 58 -6.12 -10.69 -18.98
N ARG A 59 -5.73 -10.75 -17.70
CA ARG A 59 -4.62 -9.92 -17.17
C ARG A 59 -3.29 -10.27 -17.81
N ASN A 60 -3.01 -11.57 -17.99
CA ASN A 60 -1.78 -12.03 -18.62
C ASN A 60 -1.75 -11.63 -20.10
N MET A 61 -2.86 -11.80 -20.83
CA MET A 61 -2.98 -11.39 -22.22
C MET A 61 -2.78 -9.88 -22.40
N VAL A 62 -3.31 -9.04 -21.51
CA VAL A 62 -3.07 -7.58 -21.55
C VAL A 62 -1.60 -7.24 -21.31
N LYS A 63 -0.95 -7.95 -20.40
CA LYS A 63 0.49 -7.78 -20.15
C LYS A 63 1.30 -8.14 -21.41
N GLU A 64 1.03 -9.31 -21.98
CA GLU A 64 1.69 -9.80 -23.19
C GLU A 64 1.42 -8.89 -24.39
N GLY A 65 0.17 -8.46 -24.57
CA GLY A 65 -0.19 -7.51 -25.63
C GLY A 65 0.53 -6.18 -25.50
N TYR A 66 0.67 -5.65 -24.28
CA TYR A 66 1.49 -4.45 -24.07
C TYR A 66 2.96 -4.69 -24.40
N ASP A 67 3.53 -5.80 -23.91
CA ASP A 67 4.94 -6.11 -24.16
C ASP A 67 5.20 -6.37 -25.67
N HIS A 68 4.25 -6.97 -26.40
CA HIS A 68 4.29 -7.12 -27.85
C HIS A 68 4.21 -5.77 -28.58
N CYS A 69 3.19 -4.96 -28.26
CA CYS A 69 3.00 -3.67 -28.92
C CYS A 69 4.20 -2.74 -28.73
N VAL A 70 4.83 -2.75 -27.55
CA VAL A 70 5.97 -1.89 -27.26
C VAL A 70 7.29 -2.46 -27.79
N ASN A 71 7.57 -3.74 -27.57
CA ASN A 71 8.89 -4.30 -27.87
C ASN A 71 8.99 -4.90 -29.29
N THR A 72 7.87 -5.36 -29.86
CA THR A 72 7.81 -6.00 -31.17
C THR A 72 7.30 -5.02 -32.22
N ASP A 73 6.15 -4.39 -31.98
CA ASP A 73 5.54 -3.45 -32.95
C ASP A 73 6.17 -2.04 -32.88
N GLY A 74 7.07 -1.79 -31.91
CA GLY A 74 7.79 -0.53 -31.76
C GLY A 74 6.92 0.66 -31.33
N ARG A 75 5.73 0.41 -30.77
CA ARG A 75 4.83 1.49 -30.31
C ARG A 75 5.39 2.21 -29.09
N GLU A 76 4.95 3.45 -28.93
CA GLU A 76 5.35 4.27 -27.78
C GLU A 76 4.91 3.63 -26.45
N LYS A 77 5.80 3.70 -25.47
CA LYS A 77 5.48 3.31 -24.10
C LYS A 77 4.45 4.27 -23.54
N TRP A 78 3.50 3.72 -22.78
CA TRP A 78 2.59 4.55 -21.99
C TRP A 78 3.33 5.62 -21.18
N ASN A 79 2.83 6.85 -21.28
CA ASN A 79 3.13 7.94 -20.39
C ASN A 79 2.43 7.69 -19.04
N LEU A 80 3.24 7.45 -18.02
CA LEU A 80 2.81 7.10 -16.67
C LEU A 80 2.79 8.30 -15.71
N ALA A 81 2.84 9.53 -16.22
CA ALA A 81 2.80 10.74 -15.40
C ALA A 81 1.55 10.81 -14.50
N LYS A 82 1.66 11.55 -13.39
CA LYS A 82 0.57 11.69 -12.42
C LYS A 82 -0.66 12.30 -13.11
N GLY A 83 -1.81 11.65 -12.94
CA GLY A 83 -3.08 12.07 -13.55
C GLY A 83 -3.35 11.47 -14.94
N MET A 84 -2.34 10.86 -15.58
CA MET A 84 -2.54 10.13 -16.83
C MET A 84 -3.33 8.83 -16.60
N LYS A 85 -4.10 8.45 -17.62
CA LYS A 85 -4.86 7.21 -17.72
C LYS A 85 -4.42 6.43 -18.96
N ALA A 86 -4.77 5.15 -19.04
CA ALA A 86 -4.50 4.36 -20.24
C ALA A 86 -5.20 4.95 -21.48
N THR A 87 -6.38 5.54 -21.31
CA THR A 87 -7.15 6.18 -22.39
C THR A 87 -6.82 7.66 -22.60
N SER A 88 -5.77 8.19 -21.96
CA SER A 88 -5.33 9.57 -22.21
C SER A 88 -4.77 9.67 -23.64
N ALA A 89 -4.93 10.84 -24.29
CA ALA A 89 -4.43 11.08 -25.65
C ALA A 89 -3.00 10.55 -25.94
N PRO A 90 -1.97 10.79 -25.10
CA PRO A 90 -0.62 10.26 -25.34
C PRO A 90 -0.51 8.73 -25.22
N ASN A 91 -1.51 8.05 -24.66
CA ASN A 91 -1.53 6.60 -24.43
C ASN A 91 -2.54 5.88 -25.32
N ASP A 92 -3.42 6.63 -26.00
CA ASP A 92 -4.61 6.10 -26.66
C ASP A 92 -4.25 5.13 -27.78
N GLU A 93 -3.22 5.45 -28.57
CA GLU A 93 -2.77 4.59 -29.66
C GLU A 93 -2.25 3.24 -29.16
N THR A 94 -1.34 3.24 -28.19
CA THR A 94 -0.83 2.01 -27.57
C THR A 94 -1.96 1.23 -26.89
N THR A 95 -2.89 1.91 -26.23
CA THR A 95 -4.06 1.28 -25.60
C THR A 95 -4.98 0.60 -26.61
N LYS A 96 -5.27 1.25 -27.74
CA LYS A 96 -6.04 0.66 -28.84
C LYS A 96 -5.36 -0.57 -29.43
N ALA A 97 -4.03 -0.50 -29.60
CA ALA A 97 -3.26 -1.63 -30.09
C ALA A 97 -3.31 -2.83 -29.13
N VAL A 98 -3.16 -2.61 -27.83
CA VAL A 98 -3.30 -3.66 -26.81
C VAL A 98 -4.70 -4.26 -26.82
N LEU A 99 -5.74 -3.43 -26.92
CA LEU A 99 -7.12 -3.91 -27.02
C LEU A 99 -7.33 -4.79 -28.27
N GLY A 100 -6.82 -4.36 -29.42
CA GLY A 100 -6.88 -5.12 -30.66
C GLY A 100 -6.14 -6.47 -30.57
N TYR A 101 -4.96 -6.47 -29.97
CA TYR A 101 -4.18 -7.69 -29.72
C TYR A 101 -4.96 -8.69 -28.86
N VAL A 102 -5.48 -8.25 -27.73
CA VAL A 102 -6.23 -9.13 -26.81
C VAL A 102 -7.53 -9.62 -27.44
N GLN A 103 -8.20 -8.79 -28.23
CA GLN A 103 -9.42 -9.19 -28.95
C GLN A 103 -9.15 -10.27 -30.00
N GLY A 104 -8.02 -10.18 -30.72
CA GLY A 104 -7.63 -11.18 -31.71
C GLY A 104 -7.36 -12.56 -31.10
N LEU A 105 -6.87 -12.59 -29.85
CA LEU A 105 -6.58 -13.84 -29.13
C LEU A 105 -7.79 -14.39 -28.36
N LEU A 106 -8.76 -13.54 -28.02
CA LEU A 106 -9.95 -13.90 -27.25
C LEU A 106 -11.24 -13.52 -28.00
N PRO A 107 -11.58 -14.20 -29.10
CA PRO A 107 -12.79 -13.90 -29.86
C PRO A 107 -14.08 -14.06 -29.03
N GLY A 108 -14.10 -14.96 -28.05
CA GLY A 108 -15.22 -15.14 -27.11
C GLY A 108 -15.39 -14.03 -26.05
N TYR A 109 -14.55 -13.01 -26.07
CA TYR A 109 -14.62 -11.85 -25.17
C TYR A 109 -15.12 -10.57 -25.86
N ALA A 110 -15.60 -10.65 -27.10
CA ALA A 110 -16.18 -9.51 -27.82
C ALA A 110 -17.31 -8.84 -27.00
N ASP A 111 -18.19 -9.63 -26.39
CA ASP A 111 -19.30 -9.11 -25.55
C ASP A 111 -18.86 -8.67 -24.15
N LYS A 112 -17.60 -8.92 -23.79
CA LYS A 112 -17.01 -8.66 -22.46
C LYS A 112 -15.87 -7.64 -22.51
N MET A 113 -15.92 -6.72 -23.47
CA MET A 113 -14.89 -5.71 -23.67
C MET A 113 -14.66 -4.82 -22.44
N ASP A 114 -15.66 -4.61 -21.59
CA ASP A 114 -15.50 -3.84 -20.36
C ASP A 114 -14.56 -4.52 -19.36
N ILE A 115 -14.50 -5.86 -19.36
CA ILE A 115 -13.55 -6.62 -18.55
C ILE A 115 -12.12 -6.40 -19.07
N VAL A 116 -11.96 -6.38 -20.40
CA VAL A 116 -10.66 -6.16 -21.04
C VAL A 116 -10.18 -4.72 -20.81
N LYS A 117 -11.04 -3.72 -20.96
CA LYS A 117 -10.72 -2.31 -20.64
C LYS A 117 -10.34 -2.15 -19.17
N ALA A 118 -11.09 -2.76 -18.25
CA ALA A 118 -10.75 -2.76 -16.83
C ALA A 118 -9.40 -3.45 -16.54
N ALA A 119 -9.05 -4.49 -17.30
CA ALA A 119 -7.75 -5.16 -17.22
C ALA A 119 -6.62 -4.25 -17.67
N VAL A 120 -6.80 -3.53 -18.79
CA VAL A 120 -5.86 -2.53 -19.31
C VAL A 120 -5.62 -1.42 -18.30
N ASP A 121 -6.68 -0.82 -17.74
CA ASP A 121 -6.57 0.22 -16.72
C ASP A 121 -5.83 -0.28 -15.46
N THR A 122 -6.15 -1.51 -15.03
CA THR A 122 -5.50 -2.13 -13.87
C THR A 122 -4.01 -2.37 -14.12
N TYR A 123 -3.65 -2.79 -15.33
CA TYR A 123 -2.27 -3.02 -15.72
C TYR A 123 -1.49 -1.71 -15.86
N PHE A 124 -2.08 -0.68 -16.46
CA PHE A 124 -1.54 0.68 -16.51
C PHE A 124 -1.24 1.21 -15.09
N ASP A 125 -2.20 1.11 -14.18
CA ASP A 125 -2.03 1.51 -12.78
C ASP A 125 -0.94 0.70 -12.06
N SER A 126 -0.77 -0.56 -12.44
CA SER A 126 0.30 -1.42 -11.92
C SER A 126 1.68 -0.94 -12.38
N LYS A 127 1.85 -0.69 -13.70
CA LYS A 127 3.08 -0.15 -14.30
C LYS A 127 3.45 1.20 -13.70
N ARG A 128 2.49 2.14 -13.61
CA ARG A 128 2.69 3.45 -12.96
C ARG A 128 3.15 3.33 -11.51
N ARG A 129 2.52 2.44 -10.73
CA ARG A 129 2.95 2.18 -9.34
C ARG A 129 4.31 1.50 -9.25
N GLY A 130 4.69 0.71 -10.25
CA GLY A 130 6.03 0.15 -10.40
C GLY A 130 7.07 1.27 -10.53
N GLU A 131 6.90 2.12 -11.54
CA GLU A 131 7.83 3.22 -11.81
C GLU A 131 7.94 4.20 -10.63
N MET A 132 6.82 4.58 -10.02
CA MET A 132 6.83 5.43 -8.82
C MET A 132 7.60 4.78 -7.65
N ARG A 133 7.53 3.44 -7.50
CA ARG A 133 8.28 2.72 -6.44
C ARG A 133 9.77 2.69 -6.73
N GLU A 134 10.15 2.59 -7.99
CA GLU A 134 11.53 2.64 -8.45
C GLU A 134 12.11 4.05 -8.24
N GLN A 135 11.42 5.09 -8.72
CA GLN A 135 11.79 6.49 -8.52
C GLN A 135 11.93 6.85 -7.03
N THR A 136 11.01 6.40 -6.18
CA THR A 136 11.06 6.67 -4.73
C THR A 136 12.03 5.76 -3.96
N GLY A 137 12.70 4.81 -4.62
CA GLY A 137 13.62 3.87 -3.97
C GLY A 137 12.97 2.92 -2.95
N LYS A 138 11.63 2.89 -2.88
CA LYS A 138 10.88 2.06 -1.91
C LYS A 138 11.16 0.58 -2.09
N THR A 139 11.39 0.14 -3.32
CA THR A 139 11.76 -1.25 -3.65
C THR A 139 13.06 -1.64 -2.95
N ASN A 140 14.09 -0.80 -3.03
CA ASN A 140 15.38 -1.04 -2.38
C ASN A 140 15.26 -1.00 -0.85
N LYS A 141 14.47 -0.07 -0.30
CA LYS A 141 14.19 -0.01 1.14
C LYS A 141 13.51 -1.29 1.62
N HIS A 142 12.49 -1.77 0.91
CA HIS A 142 11.80 -3.01 1.22
C HIS A 142 12.73 -4.23 1.14
N ARG A 143 13.55 -4.34 0.08
CA ARG A 143 14.54 -5.41 -0.07
C ARG A 143 15.52 -5.46 1.10
N LYS A 144 16.10 -4.31 1.48
CA LYS A 144 17.01 -4.21 2.64
C LYS A 144 16.32 -4.64 3.93
N GLN A 145 15.05 -4.26 4.12
CA GLN A 145 14.26 -4.66 5.28
C GLN A 145 14.03 -6.17 5.32
N CYS A 146 13.65 -6.78 4.19
CA CYS A 146 13.46 -8.23 4.10
C CYS A 146 14.74 -8.99 4.44
N VAL A 147 15.89 -8.59 3.87
CA VAL A 147 17.20 -9.19 4.20
C VAL A 147 17.51 -9.09 5.69
N ARG A 148 17.27 -7.93 6.31
CA ARG A 148 17.46 -7.73 7.75
C ARG A 148 16.55 -8.66 8.56
N ASN A 149 15.26 -8.73 8.22
CA ASN A 149 14.29 -9.55 8.93
C ASN A 149 14.64 -11.04 8.81
N THR A 150 15.03 -11.52 7.62
CA THR A 150 15.51 -12.89 7.41
C THR A 150 16.71 -13.18 8.29
N ARG A 151 17.71 -12.29 8.32
CA ARG A 151 18.90 -12.48 9.17
C ARG A 151 18.55 -12.56 10.66
N ILE A 152 17.62 -11.72 11.13
CA ILE A 152 17.13 -11.75 12.52
C ILE A 152 16.43 -13.08 12.79
N ALA A 153 15.53 -13.52 11.91
CA ALA A 153 14.81 -14.78 12.04
C ALA A 153 15.77 -15.97 12.12
N THR A 154 16.77 -16.04 11.22
CA THR A 154 17.81 -17.08 11.25
C THR A 154 18.60 -17.06 12.56
N LYS A 155 19.00 -15.87 13.05
CA LYS A 155 19.72 -15.75 14.33
C LYS A 155 18.88 -16.21 15.52
N LEU A 156 17.59 -15.91 15.52
CA LEU A 156 16.66 -16.39 16.56
C LEU A 156 16.49 -17.90 16.50
N ASP A 157 16.38 -18.49 15.31
CA ASP A 157 16.29 -19.94 15.13
C ASP A 157 17.55 -20.66 15.64
N HIS A 158 18.75 -20.15 15.32
CA HIS A 158 20.00 -20.69 15.88
C HIS A 158 20.04 -20.62 17.41
N ARG A 159 19.61 -19.50 18.00
CA ARG A 159 19.54 -19.35 19.46
C ARG A 159 18.53 -20.31 20.08
N LEU A 160 17.37 -20.49 19.45
CA LEU A 160 16.34 -21.42 19.89
C LEU A 160 16.88 -22.86 19.87
N LYS A 161 17.56 -23.27 18.79
CA LYS A 161 18.22 -24.58 18.68
C LYS A 161 19.27 -24.78 19.77
N ALA A 162 20.14 -23.79 20.00
CA ALA A 162 21.16 -23.86 21.06
C ALA A 162 20.53 -23.96 22.46
N LEU A 163 19.46 -23.22 22.75
CA LEU A 163 18.74 -23.31 24.02
C LEU A 163 18.08 -24.67 24.22
N LYS A 164 17.44 -25.23 23.17
CA LYS A 164 16.87 -26.58 23.20
C LYS A 164 17.95 -27.63 23.47
N ALA A 165 19.11 -27.53 22.81
CA ALA A 165 20.24 -28.41 23.03
C ALA A 165 20.78 -28.31 24.48
N LYS A 166 20.96 -27.10 25.01
CA LYS A 166 21.38 -26.89 26.40
C LYS A 166 20.37 -27.42 27.42
N LYS A 167 19.06 -27.22 27.17
CA LYS A 167 18.00 -27.77 28.03
C LYS A 167 18.01 -29.30 28.02
N SER A 168 18.19 -29.90 26.84
CA SER A 168 18.34 -31.35 26.70
C SER A 168 19.54 -31.88 27.49
N TYR A 169 20.71 -31.27 27.33
CA TYR A 169 21.93 -31.61 28.05
C TYR A 169 21.78 -31.49 29.58
N ASN A 170 21.21 -30.38 30.07
CA ASN A 170 20.94 -30.21 31.50
C ASN A 170 19.94 -31.23 32.06
N THR A 171 19.02 -31.72 31.23
CA THR A 171 18.05 -32.75 31.64
C THR A 171 18.75 -34.11 31.77
N LEU A 172 19.60 -34.47 30.80
CA LEU A 172 20.42 -35.68 30.85
C LEU A 172 21.36 -35.69 32.06
N LEU A 173 22.05 -34.58 32.32
CA LEU A 173 23.00 -34.45 33.43
C LEU A 173 22.31 -34.57 34.81
N LYS A 174 21.12 -34.00 34.95
CA LYS A 174 20.29 -34.14 36.16
C LYS A 174 19.81 -35.57 36.39
N ASN A 175 19.52 -36.32 35.33
CA ASN A 175 19.13 -37.73 35.46
C ASN A 175 20.32 -38.61 35.83
N LEU A 176 21.50 -38.32 35.28
CA LEU A 176 22.75 -39.02 35.58
C LEU A 176 23.23 -38.81 37.03
N LEU A 177 22.99 -37.63 37.61
CA LEU A 177 23.35 -37.30 39.00
C LEU A 177 22.31 -37.78 40.04
N ARG A 178 21.18 -38.36 39.62
CA ARG A 178 20.13 -38.89 40.50
C ARG A 178 20.21 -40.40 40.71
N HIS A 179 21.08 -41.07 39.96
CA HIS A 179 21.43 -42.48 40.10
C HIS A 179 22.82 -42.59 40.70
#